data_AF-A0A920ER86-F1
#
_entry.id   AF-A0A920ER86-F1
#
_cell.length_a   1.000
_cell.length_b   1.000
_cell.length_c   1.000
_cell.angle_alpha   90.00
_cell.angle_beta   90.00
_cell.angle_gamma   90.00
#
_symmetry.space_group_name_H-M   'P 1'
#
loop_
_entity.id
_entity.type
_entity.pdbx_description
1 polymer ?
#
loop_
_entity_poly.entity_id
_entity_poly.type
_entity_poly.pdbx_seq_one_letter_code
_entity_poly.pdbx_strand_id
1 'polypeptide(L)'
;MDELGKAFKSVTEAVWPIEIDELVYPIAIGFCANVEGIELNLTTSLYLQAYVSNLVSAAQRLMPLGQTEAQKIIKTLSPICLQVADETRDGNLDNIYSSVFISDIAAMKHETQVSRIFKT
;
A
#
# COMPACT_ATOMS: atom_id res chain seq x y z
N MET A 1 -8.76 -11.05 -8.26
CA MET A 1 -7.72 -10.01 -8.37
C MET A 1 -8.28 -8.71 -7.87
N ASP A 2 -7.50 -7.98 -7.08
CA ASP A 2 -7.87 -6.64 -6.64
C ASP A 2 -7.89 -5.67 -7.84
N GLU A 3 -8.80 -4.70 -7.79
CA GLU A 3 -8.95 -3.70 -8.86
C GLU A 3 -7.70 -2.83 -9.04
N LEU A 4 -6.93 -2.63 -7.96
CA LEU A 4 -5.69 -1.85 -7.98
C LEU A 4 -4.60 -2.53 -8.81
N GLY A 5 -4.42 -3.86 -8.67
CA GLY A 5 -3.48 -4.62 -9.49
C GLY A 5 -3.79 -4.51 -10.99
N LYS A 6 -5.07 -4.62 -11.36
CA LYS A 6 -5.51 -4.44 -12.76
C LYS A 6 -5.26 -3.02 -13.28
N ALA A 7 -5.58 -2.01 -12.47
CA ALA A 7 -5.37 -0.61 -12.85
C ALA A 7 -3.87 -0.30 -13.02
N PHE A 8 -3.03 -0.79 -12.10
CA PHE A 8 -1.58 -0.63 -12.18
C PHE A 8 -1.02 -1.30 -13.44
N LYS A 9 -1.40 -2.55 -13.71
CA LYS A 9 -1.04 -3.26 -14.95
C LYS A 9 -1.36 -2.41 -16.18
N SER A 10 -2.62 -1.98 -16.31
CA SER A 10 -3.08 -1.22 -17.48
C SER A 10 -2.32 0.09 -17.70
N VAL A 11 -1.96 0.80 -16.64
CA VAL A 11 -1.20 2.06 -16.75
C VAL A 11 0.27 1.76 -17.08
N THR A 12 0.86 0.76 -16.44
CA THR A 12 2.27 0.44 -16.64
C THR A 12 2.54 -0.07 -18.06
N GLU A 13 1.73 -0.99 -18.56
CA GLU A 13 1.85 -1.51 -19.94
C GLU A 13 1.61 -0.44 -21.01
N ALA A 14 0.84 0.61 -20.69
CA ALA A 14 0.56 1.71 -21.62
C ALA A 14 1.71 2.72 -21.73
N VAL A 15 2.59 2.79 -20.74
CA VAL A 15 3.62 3.85 -20.63
C VAL A 15 5.04 3.27 -20.67
N TRP A 16 5.23 2.03 -20.20
CA TRP A 16 6.52 1.34 -20.18
C TRP A 16 6.46 0.05 -20.99
N PRO A 17 7.57 -0.37 -21.64
CA PRO A 17 7.65 -1.62 -22.40
C PRO A 17 7.83 -2.84 -21.47
N ILE A 18 6.95 -2.99 -20.49
CA ILE A 18 6.95 -4.06 -19.50
C ILE A 18 5.60 -4.79 -19.60
N GLU A 19 5.63 -6.10 -19.77
CA GLU A 19 4.44 -6.95 -19.68
C GLU A 19 4.29 -7.46 -18.24
N ILE A 20 3.09 -7.37 -17.68
CA ILE A 20 2.84 -7.75 -16.29
C ILE A 20 1.76 -8.83 -16.27
N ASP A 21 2.06 -9.94 -15.60
CA ASP A 21 1.06 -10.96 -15.31
C ASP A 21 -0.10 -10.39 -14.49
N GLU A 22 -1.19 -11.15 -14.43
CA GLU A 22 -2.30 -10.75 -13.59
C GLU A 22 -1.94 -10.93 -12.09
N LEU A 23 -1.40 -9.88 -11.48
CA LEU A 23 -0.84 -9.86 -10.12
C LEU A 23 -1.62 -8.92 -9.19
N VAL A 24 -1.60 -9.22 -7.89
CA VAL A 24 -2.10 -8.27 -6.88
C VAL A 24 -1.19 -7.06 -6.76
N TYR A 25 -1.74 -5.89 -6.42
CA TYR A 25 -1.03 -4.61 -6.50
C TYR A 25 0.38 -4.59 -5.86
N PRO A 26 0.61 -5.09 -4.62
CA PRO A 26 1.95 -5.07 -4.02
C PRO A 26 2.95 -5.96 -4.77
N ILE A 27 2.49 -7.10 -5.30
CA ILE A 27 3.35 -8.04 -6.05
C ILE A 27 3.67 -7.46 -7.43
N ALA A 28 2.70 -6.81 -8.09
CA ALA A 28 2.92 -6.14 -9.37
C ALA A 28 4.00 -5.03 -9.26
N ILE A 29 3.98 -4.24 -8.18
CA ILE A 29 5.01 -3.23 -7.92
C ILE A 29 6.38 -3.89 -7.73
N GLY A 30 6.47 -4.92 -6.89
CA GLY A 30 7.73 -5.62 -6.65
C GLY A 30 8.31 -6.24 -7.92
N PHE A 31 7.46 -6.82 -8.77
CA PHE A 31 7.84 -7.33 -10.08
C PHE A 31 8.42 -6.23 -10.97
N CYS A 32 7.71 -5.11 -11.17
CA CYS A 32 8.19 -4.02 -12.01
C CYS A 32 9.48 -3.39 -11.48
N ALA A 33 9.58 -3.20 -10.16
CA ALA A 33 10.79 -2.67 -9.53
C ALA A 33 12.00 -3.59 -9.77
N ASN A 34 11.80 -4.92 -9.73
CA ASN A 34 12.86 -5.87 -10.04
C ASN A 34 13.28 -5.82 -11.52
N VAL A 35 12.32 -5.74 -12.45
CA VAL A 35 12.58 -5.60 -13.90
C VAL A 35 13.40 -4.35 -14.19
N GLU A 36 13.09 -3.23 -13.53
CA GLU A 36 13.79 -1.95 -13.66
C GLU A 36 15.10 -1.86 -12.84
N GLY A 37 15.46 -2.92 -12.10
CA GLY A 37 16.69 -2.96 -11.29
C GLY A 37 16.69 -2.01 -10.09
N ILE A 38 15.52 -1.64 -9.58
CA ILE A 38 15.38 -0.81 -8.37
C ILE A 38 15.64 -1.67 -7.14
N GLU A 39 16.40 -1.11 -6.19
CA GLU A 39 16.77 -1.81 -4.96
C GLU A 39 15.53 -2.15 -4.09
N LEU A 40 15.54 -3.33 -3.46
CA LEU A 40 14.38 -3.88 -2.75
C LEU A 40 13.98 -3.04 -1.53
N ASN A 41 14.94 -2.59 -0.70
CA ASN A 41 14.62 -1.77 0.47
C ASN A 41 14.08 -0.41 0.07
N LEU A 42 14.64 0.21 -0.98
CA LEU A 42 14.13 1.46 -1.54
C LEU A 42 12.69 1.29 -2.04
N THR A 43 12.43 0.24 -2.81
CA THR A 43 11.09 -0.10 -3.32
C THR A 43 10.10 -0.27 -2.17
N THR A 44 10.45 -1.08 -1.17
CA THR A 44 9.60 -1.37 -0.01
C THR A 44 9.33 -0.11 0.81
N SER A 45 10.36 0.69 1.07
CA SER A 45 10.25 1.95 1.83
C SER A 45 9.33 2.95 1.14
N LEU A 46 9.48 3.12 -0.18
CA LEU A 46 8.65 4.03 -0.97
C LEU A 46 7.21 3.54 -1.07
N TYR A 47 7.01 2.23 -1.23
CA TYR A 47 5.68 1.61 -1.23
C TYR A 47 4.96 1.86 0.11
N LEU A 48 5.62 1.59 1.24
CA LEU A 48 5.05 1.82 2.58
C LEU A 48 4.75 3.30 2.83
N GLN A 49 5.64 4.21 2.41
CA GLN A 49 5.41 5.64 2.50
C GLN A 49 4.20 6.10 1.67
N ALA A 50 4.05 5.59 0.44
CA ALA A 50 2.89 5.87 -0.41
C ALA A 50 1.60 5.31 0.21
N TYR A 51 1.65 4.10 0.77
CA TYR A 51 0.54 3.47 1.46
C TYR A 51 0.06 4.31 2.66
N VAL A 52 0.98 4.73 3.53
CA VAL A 52 0.67 5.62 4.67
C VAL A 52 0.10 6.95 4.20
N SER A 53 0.68 7.54 3.16
CA SER A 53 0.19 8.82 2.60
C SER A 53 -1.25 8.71 2.09
N ASN A 54 -1.61 7.58 1.47
CA ASN A 54 -2.97 7.30 1.03
C ASN A 54 -3.95 7.16 2.21
N LEU A 55 -3.54 6.48 3.29
CA LEU A 55 -4.35 6.38 4.51
C LEU A 55 -4.58 7.76 5.17
N VAL A 56 -3.55 8.60 5.25
CA VAL A 56 -3.66 9.96 5.78
C VAL A 56 -4.58 10.81 4.90
N SER A 57 -4.48 10.69 3.58
CA SER A 57 -5.39 11.36 2.63
C SER A 57 -6.84 10.90 2.79
N ALA A 58 -7.08 9.63 3.09
CA ALA A 58 -8.41 9.14 3.44
C ALA A 58 -8.91 9.74 4.78
N ALA A 59 -8.05 9.78 5.81
CA ALA A 59 -8.38 10.38 7.10
C ALA A 59 -8.77 11.87 6.95
N GLN A 60 -8.04 12.64 6.15
CA GLN A 60 -8.37 14.06 5.85
C GLN A 60 -9.76 14.25 5.23
N ARG A 61 -10.31 13.24 4.56
CA ARG A 61 -11.66 13.29 3.99
C ARG A 61 -12.75 12.85 4.96
N LEU A 62 -12.39 12.10 6.00
CA LEU A 62 -13.31 11.57 7.01
C LEU A 62 -13.43 12.44 8.26
N MET A 63 -12.42 13.27 8.55
CA MET A 63 -12.37 14.13 9.73
C MET A 63 -11.69 15.47 9.43
N PRO A 64 -11.88 16.52 10.24
CA PRO A 64 -11.28 17.83 10.02
C PRO A 64 -9.78 17.84 10.37
N LEU A 65 -8.98 17.14 9.57
CA LEU A 65 -7.52 17.06 9.68
C LEU A 65 -6.87 18.04 8.69
N GLY A 66 -6.24 19.08 9.21
CA GLY A 66 -5.54 20.08 8.39
C GLY A 66 -4.29 19.53 7.68
N GLN A 67 -3.82 20.23 6.65
CA GLN A 67 -2.65 19.82 5.87
C GLN A 67 -1.37 19.68 6.73
N THR A 68 -1.11 20.64 7.61
CA THR A 68 0.06 20.59 8.51
C THR A 68 0.02 19.39 9.44
N GLU A 69 -1.15 19.05 9.98
CA GLU A 69 -1.30 17.90 10.87
C GLU A 69 -1.14 16.58 10.12
N ALA A 70 -1.69 16.48 8.90
CA ALA A 70 -1.44 15.35 8.02
C ALA A 70 0.05 15.13 7.75
N GLN A 71 0.80 16.20 7.44
CA GLN A 71 2.25 16.10 7.23
C GLN A 71 3.02 15.72 8.50
N LYS A 72 2.59 16.18 9.68
CA LYS A 72 3.15 15.73 10.96
C LYS A 72 2.92 14.24 11.19
N ILE A 73 1.74 13.72 10.85
CA ILE A 73 1.44 12.28 10.95
C ILE A 73 2.34 11.49 10.02
N ILE A 74 2.43 11.89 8.74
CA ILE A 74 3.31 11.23 7.76
C ILE A 74 4.76 11.22 8.27
N LYS A 75 5.28 12.36 8.72
CA LYS A 75 6.64 12.46 9.29
C LYS A 75 6.83 11.52 10.49
N THR A 76 5.82 11.39 11.35
CA THR A 76 5.87 10.55 12.56
C THR A 76 5.85 9.06 12.20
N LEU A 77 5.16 8.68 11.13
CA LEU A 77 5.05 7.29 10.67
C LEU A 77 6.20 6.86 9.75
N SER A 78 6.90 7.79 9.09
CA SER A 78 8.02 7.46 8.19
C SER A 78 9.10 6.55 8.82
N PRO A 79 9.54 6.73 10.09
CA PRO A 79 10.46 5.79 10.72
C PRO A 79 9.91 4.36 10.83
N ILE A 80 8.59 4.20 11.03
CA ILE A 80 7.95 2.89 11.10
C ILE A 80 7.97 2.22 9.72
N CYS A 81 7.75 2.96 8.63
CA CYS A 81 7.89 2.43 7.28
C CYS A 81 9.29 1.84 7.04
N LEU A 82 10.33 2.55 7.50
CA LEU A 82 11.72 2.08 7.39
C LEU A 82 11.98 0.84 8.24
N GLN A 83 11.45 0.82 9.47
CA GLN A 83 11.56 -0.34 10.36
C GLN A 83 10.90 -1.57 9.75
N VAL A 84 9.67 -1.45 9.26
CA VAL A 84 8.94 -2.57 8.64
C VAL A 84 9.65 -3.05 7.37
N ALA A 85 10.22 -2.14 6.56
CA ALA A 85 11.01 -2.52 5.39
C ALA A 85 12.24 -3.35 5.78
N ASP A 86 12.93 -2.99 6.87
CA ASP A 86 14.09 -3.74 7.36
C ASP A 86 13.70 -5.10 7.97
N GLU A 87 12.63 -5.14 8.78
CA GLU A 87 12.10 -6.35 9.40
C GLU A 87 11.60 -7.39 8.38
N THR A 88 11.15 -6.94 7.21
CA THR A 88 10.61 -7.82 6.14
C THR A 88 11.61 -8.11 5.03
N ARG A 89 12.86 -7.64 5.18
CA ARG A 89 13.89 -7.70 4.14
C ARG A 89 14.28 -9.12 3.73
N ASP A 90 14.18 -10.09 4.64
CA ASP A 90 14.54 -11.48 4.35
C ASP A 90 13.57 -12.17 3.37
N GLY A 91 12.39 -11.59 3.17
CA GLY A 91 11.35 -12.12 2.29
C GLY A 91 10.86 -13.50 2.70
N ASN A 92 11.02 -13.90 3.97
CA ASN A 92 10.67 -15.24 4.40
C ASN A 92 9.16 -15.47 4.31
N LEU A 93 8.76 -16.41 3.44
CA LEU A 93 7.35 -16.76 3.23
C LEU A 93 6.69 -17.34 4.48
N ASP A 94 7.46 -17.93 5.39
CA ASP A 94 6.94 -18.44 6.68
C ASP A 94 6.47 -17.30 7.61
N ASN A 95 6.93 -16.07 7.35
CA ASN A 95 6.51 -14.87 8.07
C ASN A 95 5.29 -14.17 7.43
N ILE A 96 4.70 -14.76 6.38
CA ILE A 96 3.47 -14.23 5.77
C ILE A 96 2.27 -14.76 6.56
N TYR A 97 1.62 -13.86 7.27
CA TYR A 97 0.40 -14.15 8.03
C TYR A 97 -0.82 -13.55 7.33
N SER A 98 -1.95 -14.25 7.40
CA SER A 98 -3.20 -13.85 6.74
C SER A 98 -4.21 -13.15 7.66
N SER A 99 -3.85 -12.92 8.93
CA SER A 99 -4.77 -12.40 9.93
C SER A 99 -4.26 -11.11 10.58
N VAL A 100 -5.07 -10.06 10.53
CA VAL A 100 -4.86 -8.81 11.27
C VAL A 100 -6.18 -8.48 11.95
N PHE A 101 -6.43 -9.09 13.11
CA PHE A 101 -7.76 -9.15 13.74
C PHE A 101 -8.55 -7.84 13.74
N ILE A 102 -7.91 -6.73 14.14
CA ILE A 102 -8.60 -5.43 14.21
C ILE A 102 -8.93 -4.91 12.81
N SER A 103 -8.00 -5.05 11.86
CA SER A 103 -8.19 -4.64 10.47
C SER A 103 -9.26 -5.49 9.78
N ASP A 104 -9.24 -6.81 10.01
CA ASP A 104 -10.20 -7.76 9.46
C ASP A 104 -11.61 -7.45 9.96
N ILE A 105 -11.77 -7.23 11.28
CA ILE A 105 -13.06 -6.83 11.88
C ILE A 105 -13.51 -5.47 11.33
N ALA A 106 -12.60 -4.51 11.15
CA ALA A 106 -12.94 -3.21 10.59
C ALA A 106 -13.42 -3.32 9.13
N ALA A 107 -12.79 -4.18 8.32
CA ALA A 107 -13.21 -4.46 6.95
C ALA A 107 -14.60 -5.12 6.90
N MET A 108 -14.87 -6.11 7.77
CA MET A 108 -16.20 -6.72 7.91
C MET A 108 -17.27 -5.69 8.30
N LYS A 109 -16.95 -4.77 9.22
CA LYS A 109 -17.86 -3.67 9.57
C LYS A 109 -18.08 -2.71 8.41
N HIS A 110 -17.03 -2.38 7.66
CA HIS A 110 -17.10 -1.51 6.48
C HIS A 110 -18.02 -2.09 5.40
N GLU A 111 -18.06 -3.42 5.24
CA GLU A 111 -19.00 -4.08 4.32
C GLU A 111 -20.46 -3.73 4.64
N THR A 112 -20.82 -3.74 5.92
CA THR A 112 -22.19 -3.48 6.41
C THR A 112 -22.52 -2.01 6.68
N GLN A 113 -21.57 -1.10 6.46
CA GLN A 113 -21.75 0.32 6.74
C GLN A 113 -22.74 0.97 5.76
N VAL A 114 -23.78 1.63 6.28
CA VAL A 114 -24.88 2.19 5.47
C VAL A 114 -24.43 3.35 4.56
N SER A 115 -23.53 4.20 5.05
CA SER A 115 -22.96 5.32 4.27
C SER A 115 -21.46 5.10 4.10
N ARG A 116 -21.00 4.93 2.85
CA ARG A 116 -19.59 4.65 2.52
C ARG A 116 -19.07 5.66 1.51
N ILE A 117 -17.99 6.33 1.87
CA ILE A 117 -17.26 7.27 0.98
C ILE A 117 -16.14 6.54 0.23
N PHE A 118 -15.67 5.42 0.77
CA PHE A 118 -14.58 4.61 0.24
C PHE A 118 -15.08 3.21 -0.12
N LYS A 119 -14.42 2.60 -1.10
CA LYS A 119 -14.61 1.20 -1.47
C LYS A 119 -13.49 0.38 -0.82
N THR A 120 -13.83 -0.82 -0.36
CA THR A 120 -12.87 -1.86 0.06
C THR A 120 -12.36 -2.65 -1.12
#